data_AF-A0AB36G7S6-F1
#
_entry.id   AF-A0AB36G7S6-F1
#
_cell.length_a   1.000
_cell.length_b   1.000
_cell.length_c   1.000
_cell.angle_alpha   90.00
_cell.angle_beta   90.00
_cell.angle_gamma   90.00
#
_symmetry.space_group_name_H-M   'P 1'
#
loop_
_entity.id
_entity.type
_entity.pdbx_description
1 polymer ?
#
loop_
_entity_poly.entity_id
_entity_poly.type
_entity_poly.pdbx_seq_one_letter_code
_entity_poly.pdbx_strand_id
1 'polypeptide(L)'
;KNKTKTINFKTIFKKFTLFLLPAYLLLFLVGGCSYKYMDPQYYEFKSLCKDIDNKVIIYNKAYWELYSDFTKKKPSIEKRVKDDGYEYFYYEKLNETFTYYDIKDTIKSEKRNGNIITIVYDKKYKKMPKPFATYIRYKYENDGVFLRGDEGSGLYFRYEEVFTCSYFDNFK
;
A
#
# COMPACT_ATOMS: atom_id res chain seq x y z
N LYS A 1 -21.58 -37.95 -46.33
CA LYS A 1 -21.82 -38.63 -45.02
C LYS A 1 -21.03 -37.88 -43.94
N ASN A 2 -21.63 -36.91 -43.24
CA ASN A 2 -20.95 -36.18 -42.17
C ASN A 2 -20.93 -37.04 -40.91
N LYS A 3 -19.74 -37.51 -40.52
CA LYS A 3 -19.54 -38.20 -39.24
C LYS A 3 -19.45 -37.15 -38.14
N THR A 4 -20.53 -36.96 -37.40
CA THR A 4 -20.50 -36.18 -36.16
C THR A 4 -19.64 -36.93 -35.14
N LYS A 5 -18.45 -36.41 -34.84
CA LYS A 5 -17.59 -36.95 -33.78
C LYS A 5 -18.17 -36.51 -32.43
N THR A 6 -18.71 -37.45 -31.67
CA THR A 6 -19.12 -37.24 -30.28
C THR A 6 -17.87 -37.04 -29.43
N ILE A 7 -17.70 -35.82 -28.92
CA ILE A 7 -16.57 -35.46 -28.06
C ILE A 7 -16.88 -35.93 -26.64
N ASN A 8 -16.10 -36.88 -26.13
CA ASN A 8 -16.25 -37.38 -24.76
C ASN A 8 -15.61 -36.41 -23.76
N PHE A 9 -16.43 -35.47 -23.25
CA PHE A 9 -16.05 -34.42 -22.31
C PHE A 9 -15.30 -34.95 -21.09
N LYS A 10 -15.65 -36.13 -20.57
CA LYS A 10 -15.03 -36.75 -19.40
C LYS A 10 -13.55 -37.11 -19.66
N THR A 11 -13.25 -37.54 -20.88
CA THR A 11 -11.89 -37.93 -21.28
C THR A 11 -11.02 -36.68 -21.50
N ILE A 12 -11.59 -35.63 -22.09
CA ILE A 12 -10.92 -34.35 -22.26
C ILE A 12 -10.64 -33.71 -20.91
N PHE A 13 -11.64 -33.63 -20.02
CA PHE A 13 -11.49 -33.03 -18.70
C PHE A 13 -10.41 -33.74 -17.87
N LYS A 14 -10.35 -35.08 -17.92
CA LYS A 14 -9.32 -35.88 -17.22
C LYS A 14 -7.91 -35.61 -17.75
N LYS A 15 -7.76 -35.44 -19.07
CA LYS A 15 -6.46 -35.05 -19.67
C LYS A 15 -6.08 -33.61 -19.33
N PHE A 16 -7.06 -32.71 -19.28
CA PHE A 16 -6.86 -31.31 -18.93
C PHE A 16 -6.43 -31.13 -17.47
N THR A 17 -7.08 -31.83 -16.54
CA THR A 17 -6.71 -31.82 -15.12
C THR A 17 -5.33 -32.43 -14.88
N LEU A 18 -4.99 -33.54 -15.54
CA LEU A 18 -3.67 -34.17 -15.40
C LEU A 18 -2.53 -33.26 -15.89
N PHE A 19 -2.80 -32.39 -16.85
CA PHE A 19 -1.82 -31.45 -17.40
C PHE A 19 -1.73 -30.12 -16.62
N LEU A 20 -2.86 -29.61 -16.12
CA LEU A 20 -2.90 -28.34 -15.39
C LEU A 20 -2.50 -28.45 -13.92
N LEU A 21 -2.73 -29.60 -13.28
CA LEU A 21 -2.45 -29.78 -11.84
C LEU A 21 -0.96 -29.64 -11.48
N PRO A 22 0.00 -30.21 -12.24
CA PRO A 22 1.43 -30.00 -12.00
C PRO A 22 1.86 -28.54 -12.22
N ALA A 23 1.31 -27.89 -13.26
CA ALA A 23 1.58 -26.48 -13.55
C ALA A 23 1.03 -25.57 -12.43
N TYR A 24 -0.15 -25.87 -11.92
CA TYR A 24 -0.75 -25.17 -10.78
C TYR A 24 0.07 -25.37 -9.50
N LEU A 25 0.54 -26.59 -9.23
CA LEU A 25 1.42 -26.88 -8.08
C LEU A 25 2.77 -26.16 -8.19
N LEU A 26 3.38 -26.12 -9.38
CA LEU A 26 4.61 -25.35 -9.61
C LEU A 26 4.40 -23.85 -9.40
N LEU A 27 3.32 -23.28 -9.94
CA LEU A 27 2.97 -21.87 -9.71
C LEU A 27 2.68 -21.57 -8.24
N PHE A 28 2.01 -22.49 -7.54
CA PHE A 28 1.75 -22.40 -6.11
C PHE A 28 3.05 -22.35 -5.31
N LEU A 29 4.03 -23.20 -5.64
CA LEU A 29 5.32 -23.30 -4.93
C LEU A 29 6.28 -22.12 -5.19
N VAL A 30 6.22 -21.47 -6.35
CA VAL A 30 7.16 -20.39 -6.73
C VAL A 30 6.76 -19.01 -6.20
N GLY A 31 5.50 -18.81 -5.77
CA GLY A 31 5.07 -17.51 -5.23
C GLY A 31 3.66 -17.45 -4.64
N GLY A 32 2.99 -18.60 -4.49
CA GLY A 32 1.60 -18.66 -4.05
C GLY A 32 0.57 -18.41 -5.16
N CYS A 33 -0.69 -18.76 -4.89
CA CYS A 33 -1.82 -18.42 -5.75
C CYS A 33 -2.50 -17.16 -5.23
N SER A 34 -2.29 -16.06 -5.95
CA SER A 34 -2.92 -14.77 -5.70
C SER A 34 -4.09 -14.55 -6.66
N TYR A 35 -5.25 -14.17 -6.14
CA TYR A 35 -6.41 -13.83 -6.98
C TYR A 35 -6.36 -12.40 -7.52
N LYS A 36 -5.36 -11.61 -7.13
CA LYS A 36 -5.17 -10.20 -7.49
C LYS A 36 -5.37 -9.88 -8.97
N TYR A 37 -4.77 -10.65 -9.86
CA TYR A 37 -4.84 -10.38 -11.30
C TYR A 37 -6.17 -10.79 -11.93
N MET A 38 -6.97 -11.57 -11.22
CA MET A 38 -8.32 -12.01 -11.61
C MET A 38 -9.41 -11.17 -10.95
N ASP A 39 -9.11 -10.43 -9.88
CA ASP A 39 -10.03 -9.54 -9.18
C ASP A 39 -10.17 -8.19 -9.91
N PRO A 40 -11.36 -7.84 -10.44
CA PRO A 40 -11.61 -6.53 -11.04
C PRO A 40 -11.32 -5.36 -10.09
N GLN A 41 -11.53 -5.53 -8.77
CA GLN A 41 -11.29 -4.49 -7.77
C GLN A 41 -9.81 -4.13 -7.64
N TYR A 42 -8.90 -5.04 -7.96
CA TYR A 42 -7.48 -4.72 -8.01
C TYR A 42 -7.16 -3.67 -9.09
N TYR A 43 -7.81 -3.75 -10.24
CA TYR A 43 -7.61 -2.79 -11.33
C TYR A 43 -8.30 -1.45 -11.02
N GLU A 44 -9.43 -1.48 -10.32
CA GLU A 44 -10.05 -0.26 -9.76
C GLU A 44 -9.10 0.42 -8.76
N PHE A 45 -8.54 -0.34 -7.81
CA PHE A 45 -7.51 0.16 -6.89
C PHE A 45 -6.32 0.77 -7.63
N LYS A 46 -5.75 0.08 -8.62
CA LYS A 46 -4.67 0.63 -9.45
C LYS A 46 -5.07 1.94 -10.13
N SER A 47 -6.29 2.04 -10.63
CA SER A 47 -6.79 3.26 -11.26
C SER A 47 -6.87 4.41 -10.26
N LEU A 48 -7.41 4.15 -9.06
CA LEU A 48 -7.48 5.13 -7.98
C LEU A 48 -6.09 5.64 -7.56
N CYS A 49 -5.08 4.76 -7.56
CA CYS A 49 -3.70 5.14 -7.25
C CYS A 49 -3.06 6.06 -8.29
N LYS A 50 -3.50 6.07 -9.56
CA LYS A 50 -2.90 6.94 -10.59
C LYS A 50 -3.14 8.42 -10.31
N ASP A 51 -4.29 8.75 -9.73
CA ASP A 51 -4.67 10.14 -9.45
C ASP A 51 -4.36 10.56 -8.00
N ILE A 52 -3.59 9.75 -7.25
CA ILE A 52 -3.40 9.94 -5.81
C ILE A 52 -2.74 11.28 -5.47
N ASP A 53 -1.88 11.78 -6.35
CA ASP A 53 -1.17 13.05 -6.15
C ASP A 53 -2.12 14.25 -6.16
N ASN A 54 -3.24 14.15 -6.87
CA ASN A 54 -4.28 15.17 -6.93
C ASN A 54 -5.28 15.08 -5.75
N LYS A 55 -5.11 14.11 -4.83
CA LYS A 55 -6.01 13.87 -3.68
C LYS A 55 -5.47 14.43 -2.36
N VAL A 56 -4.52 15.37 -2.43
CA VAL A 56 -4.01 16.10 -1.27
C VAL A 56 -4.60 17.50 -1.24
N ILE A 57 -5.16 17.88 -0.09
CA ILE A 57 -5.63 19.23 0.17
C ILE A 57 -4.67 19.87 1.18
N ILE A 58 -4.08 21.01 0.82
CA ILE A 58 -3.12 21.73 1.66
C ILE A 58 -3.81 22.96 2.25
N TYR A 59 -3.88 23.04 3.57
CA TYR A 59 -4.46 24.18 4.30
C TYR A 59 -3.40 25.16 4.77
N ASN A 60 -2.21 24.66 5.12
CA ASN A 60 -1.08 25.49 5.52
C ASN A 60 0.17 25.07 4.74
N LYS A 61 0.55 25.92 3.77
CA LYS A 61 1.67 25.67 2.87
C LYS A 61 3.02 25.61 3.59
N ALA A 62 3.24 26.43 4.62
CA ALA A 62 4.53 26.49 5.30
C ALA A 62 4.84 25.19 6.07
N TYR A 63 3.84 24.64 6.78
CA TYR A 63 3.95 23.34 7.45
C TYR A 63 3.98 22.17 6.47
N TRP A 64 3.29 22.29 5.33
CA TRP A 64 3.38 21.32 4.25
C TRP A 64 4.79 21.23 3.64
N GLU A 65 5.40 22.38 3.37
CA GLU A 65 6.78 22.47 2.90
C GLU A 65 7.76 21.89 3.93
N LEU A 66 7.59 22.21 5.22
CA LEU A 66 8.38 21.63 6.30
C LEU A 66 8.33 20.10 6.25
N TYR A 67 7.11 19.52 6.22
CA TYR A 67 6.95 18.07 6.19
C TYR A 67 7.54 17.46 4.91
N SER A 68 7.32 18.09 3.76
CA SER A 68 7.81 17.62 2.47
C SER A 68 9.34 17.65 2.39
N ASP A 69 9.95 18.72 2.90
CA ASP A 69 11.41 18.83 2.98
C ASP A 69 11.98 17.79 3.93
N PHE A 70 11.34 17.59 5.09
CA PHE A 70 11.72 16.57 6.05
C PHE A 70 11.68 15.14 5.48
N THR A 71 10.64 14.80 4.69
CA THR A 71 10.49 13.45 4.11
C THR A 71 11.33 13.24 2.85
N LYS A 72 11.47 14.24 1.97
CA LYS A 72 12.23 14.12 0.70
C LYS A 72 13.72 14.31 0.87
N LYS A 73 14.15 15.27 1.70
CA LYS A 73 15.57 15.51 1.96
C LYS A 73 15.99 14.62 3.11
N LYS A 74 16.51 13.41 2.82
CA LYS A 74 17.39 12.74 3.78
C LYS A 74 18.46 13.77 4.19
N PRO A 75 18.65 14.10 5.48
CA PRO A 75 18.70 15.50 5.86
C PRO A 75 20.01 16.18 5.47
N SER A 76 19.90 17.23 4.66
CA SER A 76 20.83 18.34 4.64
C SER A 76 20.50 19.40 5.72
N ILE A 77 19.42 19.16 6.49
CA ILE A 77 19.07 19.93 7.69
C ILE A 77 19.90 19.34 8.82
N GLU A 78 20.68 20.16 9.53
CA GLU A 78 21.51 19.72 10.66
C GLU A 78 20.67 18.90 11.65
N LYS A 79 20.81 17.57 11.58
CA LYS A 79 20.25 16.65 12.55
C LYS A 79 20.89 16.94 13.89
N ARG A 80 20.08 17.27 14.89
CA ARG A 80 20.53 17.41 16.27
C ARG A 80 19.85 16.36 17.12
N VAL A 81 20.58 15.84 18.09
CA VAL A 81 20.11 14.82 19.03
C VAL A 81 20.02 15.50 20.39
N LYS A 82 18.86 15.40 21.04
CA LYS A 82 18.69 15.83 22.43
C LYS A 82 19.32 14.81 23.39
N ASP A 83 19.52 15.22 24.64
CA ASP A 83 20.06 14.34 25.70
C ASP A 83 19.21 13.07 25.93
N ASP A 84 17.92 13.12 25.57
CA ASP A 84 16.97 12.01 25.62
C ASP A 84 17.01 11.07 24.40
N GLY A 85 17.91 11.31 23.45
CA GLY A 85 18.13 10.51 22.24
C GLY A 85 17.19 10.85 21.08
N TYR A 86 16.27 11.81 21.22
CA TYR A 86 15.36 12.16 20.13
C TYR A 86 16.01 13.11 19.10
N GLU A 87 15.91 12.73 17.82
CA GLU A 87 16.27 13.60 16.70
C GLU A 87 15.27 14.76 16.58
N TYR A 88 15.80 15.98 16.46
CA TYR A 88 15.01 17.18 16.20
C TYR A 88 15.66 18.03 15.11
N PHE A 89 14.82 18.86 14.49
CA PHE A 89 15.16 19.65 13.31
C PHE A 89 14.69 21.08 13.53
N TYR A 90 15.56 22.04 13.23
CA TYR A 90 15.17 23.45 13.19
C TYR A 90 14.78 23.82 11.76
N TYR A 91 13.59 24.39 11.58
CA TYR A 91 13.11 24.86 10.29
C TYR A 91 13.06 26.38 10.26
N GLU A 92 14.07 26.98 9.63
CA GLU A 92 14.28 28.43 9.56
C GLU A 92 13.04 29.20 9.10
N LYS A 93 12.33 28.73 8.07
CA LYS A 93 11.15 29.42 7.52
C LYS A 93 10.02 29.60 8.53
N LEU A 94 9.93 28.71 9.53
CA LEU A 94 8.94 28.81 10.60
C LEU A 94 9.54 29.29 11.92
N ASN A 95 10.87 29.45 12.00
CA ASN A 95 11.60 29.69 13.25
C ASN A 95 11.18 28.70 14.35
N GLU A 96 11.02 27.42 13.99
CA GLU A 96 10.53 26.39 14.89
C GLU A 96 11.40 25.13 14.85
N THR A 97 11.61 24.53 16.02
CA THR A 97 12.14 23.17 16.14
C THR A 97 11.00 22.16 16.19
N PHE A 98 11.13 21.08 15.44
CA PHE A 98 10.17 19.98 15.41
C PHE A 98 10.87 18.61 15.46
N THR A 99 10.14 17.62 15.97
CA THR A 99 10.49 16.20 15.91
C THR A 99 9.52 15.47 15.00
N TYR A 100 9.89 14.28 14.54
CA TYR A 100 8.96 13.42 13.78
C TYR A 100 7.65 13.18 14.54
N TYR A 101 7.72 13.06 15.86
CA TYR A 101 6.58 12.78 16.74
C TYR A 101 5.62 13.95 16.94
N ASP A 102 6.04 15.17 16.56
CA ASP A 102 5.18 16.35 16.62
C ASP A 102 4.16 16.40 15.47
N ILE A 103 4.35 15.58 14.43
CA ILE A 103 3.42 15.47 13.30
C ILE A 103 2.69 14.14 13.39
N LYS A 104 1.36 14.20 13.41
CA LYS A 104 0.50 13.02 13.53
C LYS A 104 -0.57 13.01 12.44
N ASP A 105 -0.97 11.80 12.08
CA ASP A 105 -2.11 11.57 11.22
C ASP A 105 -3.31 11.14 12.06
N THR A 106 -4.44 11.80 11.83
CA THR A 106 -5.72 11.46 12.44
C THR A 106 -6.67 10.97 11.35
N ILE A 107 -7.36 9.85 11.58
CA ILE A 107 -8.36 9.36 10.64
C ILE A 107 -9.58 10.29 10.70
N LYS A 108 -9.92 10.89 9.56
CA LYS A 108 -11.11 11.72 9.40
C LYS A 108 -12.32 10.89 8.98
N SER A 109 -12.11 9.95 8.07
CA SER A 109 -13.12 9.00 7.65
C SER A 109 -12.51 7.75 7.05
N GLU A 110 -13.26 6.67 7.10
CA GLU A 110 -12.94 5.41 6.46
C GLU A 110 -14.18 4.90 5.73
N LYS A 111 -14.01 4.45 4.49
CA LYS A 111 -15.07 3.83 3.69
C LYS A 111 -14.55 2.57 3.04
N ARG A 112 -15.29 1.47 3.23
CA ARG A 112 -15.02 0.19 2.55
C ARG A 112 -15.95 0.02 1.35
N ASN A 113 -15.38 -0.45 0.24
CA ASN A 113 -16.10 -0.89 -0.95
C ASN A 113 -15.48 -2.21 -1.42
N GLY A 114 -16.10 -3.33 -1.03
CA GLY A 114 -15.49 -4.65 -1.20
C GLY A 114 -14.13 -4.71 -0.50
N ASN A 115 -13.12 -5.11 -1.27
CA ASN A 115 -11.73 -5.27 -0.84
C ASN A 115 -10.95 -3.95 -0.86
N ILE A 116 -11.55 -2.86 -1.33
CA ILE A 116 -10.93 -1.52 -1.33
C ILE A 116 -11.37 -0.75 -0.09
N ILE A 117 -10.41 -0.24 0.67
CA ILE A 117 -10.64 0.66 1.80
C ILE A 117 -10.06 2.02 1.45
N THR A 118 -10.90 3.05 1.52
CA THR A 118 -10.51 4.45 1.36
C THR A 118 -10.44 5.09 2.74
N ILE A 119 -9.28 5.60 3.11
CA ILE A 119 -9.07 6.28 4.40
C ILE A 119 -8.66 7.72 4.10
N VAL A 120 -9.38 8.67 4.71
CA VAL A 120 -9.03 10.09 4.67
C VAL A 120 -8.33 10.45 5.97
N TYR A 121 -7.13 11.00 5.85
CA TYR A 121 -6.30 11.40 6.97
C TYR A 121 -6.14 12.92 7.03
N ASP A 122 -6.27 13.46 8.23
CA ASP A 122 -5.85 14.82 8.56
C ASP A 122 -4.45 14.77 9.15
N LYS A 123 -3.51 15.46 8.52
CA LYS A 123 -2.14 15.60 9.01
C LYS A 123 -2.02 16.88 9.83
N LYS A 124 -1.61 16.72 11.08
CA LYS A 124 -1.64 17.76 12.10
C LYS A 124 -0.31 17.88 12.80
N TYR A 125 0.13 19.13 12.99
CA TYR A 125 1.24 19.46 13.87
C TYR A 125 0.72 19.69 15.30
N LYS A 126 1.44 19.17 16.29
CA LYS A 126 1.03 19.12 17.70
C LYS A 126 0.57 20.48 18.26
N LYS A 127 1.25 21.57 17.89
CA LYS A 127 0.95 22.92 18.38
C LYS A 127 -0.21 23.61 17.64
N MET A 128 -0.64 23.07 16.50
CA MET A 128 -1.72 23.67 15.71
C MET A 128 -3.09 23.14 16.14
N PRO A 129 -4.14 23.97 16.16
CA PRO A 129 -5.50 23.49 16.44
C PRO A 129 -6.09 22.71 15.25
N LYS A 130 -5.80 23.16 14.02
CA LYS A 130 -6.32 22.60 12.76
C LYS A 130 -5.23 21.81 12.01
N PRO A 131 -5.60 20.81 11.18
CA PRO A 131 -4.64 20.13 10.33
C PRO A 131 -4.03 21.07 9.29
N PHE A 132 -2.79 20.81 8.88
CA PHE A 132 -2.13 21.56 7.82
C PHE A 132 -2.37 20.95 6.43
N ALA A 133 -2.74 19.68 6.37
CA ALA A 133 -3.13 19.00 5.13
C ALA A 133 -4.11 17.85 5.39
N THR A 134 -4.89 17.50 4.38
CA THR A 134 -5.68 16.27 4.33
C THR A 134 -5.23 15.47 3.11
N TYR A 135 -5.14 14.15 3.26
CA TYR A 135 -4.78 13.25 2.17
C TYR A 135 -5.58 11.96 2.21
N ILE A 136 -5.61 11.25 1.09
CA ILE A 136 -6.27 9.95 0.98
C ILE A 136 -5.22 8.84 0.93
N ARG A 137 -5.52 7.72 1.58
CA ARG A 137 -4.85 6.43 1.39
C ARG A 137 -5.87 5.41 0.96
N TYR A 138 -5.58 4.72 -0.14
CA TYR A 138 -6.30 3.53 -0.53
C TYR A 138 -5.56 2.29 -0.01
N LYS A 139 -6.32 1.30 0.44
CA LYS A 139 -5.86 -0.05 0.71
C LYS A 139 -6.65 -1.02 -0.15
N TYR A 140 -6.01 -2.07 -0.62
CA TYR A 140 -6.63 -3.19 -1.29
C TYR A 140 -6.22 -4.48 -0.57
N GLU A 141 -7.21 -5.17 -0.01
CA GLU A 141 -7.06 -6.44 0.68
C GLU A 141 -7.14 -7.57 -0.36
N ASN A 142 -6.02 -8.25 -0.57
CA ASN A 142 -5.89 -9.31 -1.54
C ASN A 142 -5.86 -10.66 -0.85
N ASP A 143 -6.99 -11.36 -0.87
CA ASP A 143 -7.07 -12.73 -0.39
C ASP A 143 -6.34 -13.68 -1.35
N GLY A 144 -5.60 -14.63 -0.80
CA GLY A 144 -4.85 -15.61 -1.58
C GLY A 144 -4.00 -16.49 -0.69
N VAL A 145 -3.38 -17.53 -1.24
CA VAL A 145 -2.44 -18.36 -0.47
C VAL A 145 -1.04 -18.02 -0.93
N PHE A 146 -0.30 -17.30 -0.10
CA PHE A 146 1.05 -16.82 -0.37
C PHE A 146 2.05 -17.67 0.40
N LEU A 147 3.00 -18.26 -0.32
CA LEU A 147 4.18 -18.89 0.28
C LEU A 147 5.25 -17.83 0.50
N ARG A 148 5.70 -17.69 1.75
CA ARG A 148 6.81 -16.82 2.13
C ARG A 148 7.82 -17.65 2.93
N GLY A 149 9.09 -17.32 2.78
CA GLY A 149 10.17 -17.95 3.53
C GLY A 149 11.51 -17.39 3.09
N ASP A 150 12.42 -17.33 4.04
CA ASP A 150 13.85 -17.06 3.86
C ASP A 150 14.58 -18.32 4.34
N GLU A 151 15.71 -18.65 3.71
CA GLU A 151 16.45 -19.90 3.89
C GLU A 151 16.84 -20.17 5.37
N GLY A 152 16.83 -19.15 6.23
CA GLY A 152 17.07 -19.25 7.68
C GLY A 152 15.85 -19.17 8.61
N SER A 153 14.65 -18.81 8.13
CA SER A 153 13.47 -18.53 8.99
C SER A 153 12.29 -19.50 8.79
N GLY A 154 12.39 -20.43 7.84
CA GLY A 154 11.36 -21.42 7.54
C GLY A 154 10.28 -20.93 6.57
N LEU A 155 9.45 -21.86 6.10
CA LEU A 155 8.33 -21.61 5.20
C LEU A 155 7.05 -21.38 6.00
N TYR A 156 6.31 -20.31 5.65
CA TYR A 156 4.99 -20.06 6.23
C TYR A 156 3.99 -19.57 5.18
N PHE A 157 2.72 -19.87 5.43
CA PHE A 157 1.61 -19.43 4.60
C PHE A 157 1.07 -18.10 5.13
N ARG A 158 0.76 -17.21 4.20
CA ARG A 158 -0.04 -16.00 4.45
C ARG A 158 -1.30 -16.09 3.60
N TYR A 159 -2.43 -15.66 4.16
CA TYR A 159 -3.74 -15.77 3.51
C TYR A 159 -4.26 -14.44 2.94
N GLU A 160 -3.56 -13.34 3.24
CA GLU A 160 -3.97 -11.99 2.86
C GLU A 160 -2.72 -11.12 2.60
N GLU A 161 -2.74 -10.35 1.52
CA GLU A 161 -1.77 -9.27 1.29
C GLU A 161 -2.49 -7.93 1.17
N VAL A 162 -2.02 -6.91 1.88
CA VAL A 162 -2.57 -5.56 1.78
C VAL A 162 -1.68 -4.71 0.89
N PHE A 163 -2.23 -4.23 -0.22
CA PHE A 163 -1.59 -3.23 -1.07
C PHE A 163 -2.06 -1.84 -0.66
N THR A 164 -1.16 -0.87 -0.58
CA THR A 164 -1.53 0.50 -0.20
C THR A 164 -0.96 1.51 -1.19
N CYS A 165 -1.69 2.59 -1.40
CA CYS A 165 -1.17 3.77 -2.08
C CYS A 165 -1.71 5.05 -1.43
N SER A 166 -0.84 6.02 -1.27
CA SER A 166 -1.13 7.35 -0.79
C SER A 166 -0.05 8.27 -1.35
N TYR A 167 -0.33 9.58 -1.35
CA TYR A 167 0.65 10.58 -1.79
C TYR A 167 2.02 10.38 -1.11
N PHE A 168 2.01 10.05 0.19
CA PHE A 168 3.23 9.86 0.96
C PHE A 168 3.97 8.55 0.70
N ASP A 169 3.31 7.54 0.12
CA ASP A 169 4.00 6.30 -0.24
C ASP A 169 4.96 6.50 -1.44
N ASN A 170 4.79 7.60 -2.19
CA ASN A 170 5.69 8.03 -3.26
C ASN A 170 7.02 8.65 -2.76
N PHE A 171 7.16 8.86 -1.45
CA PHE A 171 8.34 9.49 -0.83
C PHE A 171 9.39 8.46 -0.34
N LYS A 172 9.19 7.17 -0.63
CA LYS A 172 10.09 6.07 -0.21
C LYS A 172 11.40 6.03 -0.99
#